data_AF-B9SBH5-F1
#
_entry.id   AF-B9SBH5-F1
#
_cell.length_a   1.000
_cell.length_b   1.000
_cell.length_c   1.000
_cell.angle_alpha   90.00
_cell.angle_beta   90.00
_cell.angle_gamma   90.00
#
_symmetry.space_group_name_H-M   'P 1'
#
loop_
_entity.id
_entity.type
_entity.pdbx_description
1 polymer ?
#
loop_
_entity_poly.entity_id
_entity_poly.type
_entity_poly.pdbx_seq_one_letter_code
_entity_poly.pdbx_strand_id
1 'polypeptide(L)'
;MSSAGVALSPIQNGVVLPVDYFSAQPSSDEYILIYLSVGRSVIPMRVLGSDSIESVKLRIQSCKGFVVKNQKLVCGGRELSRSNSLIRDYGVTDGNVLHLVLRLSDLQVIKVKTTSGKEYTFCVERGRDVGYVKQQVAKKEREFDSDHEVVCDGEELDDQRLIDDICKYNNDAVIHFLVRKSVKVRTKPVDKNFELSIVAPRLNEENGTRNCDIVGEENNGTKYDVDKQILFRKPPDRDFLIEPIIVNPKIELPYVIKDMVNATFDGLECRNNPIRSMEGTGGAYFMQDYSGQKFVSVFKPVDEEPMAVNNPRGLPLSTDGEGLKRGTRVGEGAFREVAAYILDHPESGRWSLFGDEKGFAGVPPTVMVKCFHKGFNHVDDIKVKVGSLQMFMENNGSCEDMGPGAFPVKEVHKIAVLDIRMANADRHAGNILLSRDAENGQTLLIPIDHGYCLPDSFEDCTFDWLYWPQAHQPFDSSTVDYIKSLDAEEDIALLKFHGWDMPVECARTLRISTMLLKKGVERRLTPFAIGSIMCRETLKKASLIEEIVQEAQDCVLPGTSEVAFLETVSHIMDRRLDEIAGSLP
;
A
#
# COMPACT_ATOMS: atom_id res chain seq x y z
N MET A 1 -38.79 -1.00 14.27
CA MET A 1 -39.24 -1.74 15.48
C MET A 1 -38.58 -3.11 15.46
N SER A 2 -38.04 -3.50 16.61
CA SER A 2 -37.16 -4.64 16.87
C SER A 2 -37.93 -5.92 17.23
N SER A 3 -37.45 -7.09 16.78
CA SER A 3 -37.33 -8.34 17.54
C SER A 3 -36.61 -9.38 16.65
N ALA A 4 -35.40 -9.85 16.96
CA ALA A 4 -34.96 -10.78 18.02
C ALA A 4 -35.48 -12.21 17.83
N GLY A 5 -34.56 -13.12 17.48
CA GLY A 5 -34.74 -14.57 17.48
C GLY A 5 -33.42 -15.26 17.83
N VAL A 6 -33.24 -15.57 19.12
CA VAL A 6 -32.15 -16.38 19.67
C VAL A 6 -32.61 -17.84 19.70
N ALA A 7 -31.80 -18.76 19.17
CA ALA A 7 -31.96 -20.19 19.43
C ALA A 7 -30.60 -20.80 19.79
N LEU A 8 -30.49 -21.18 21.07
CA LEU A 8 -29.39 -21.95 21.66
C LEU A 8 -29.44 -23.40 21.16
N SER A 9 -28.29 -23.99 20.84
CA SER A 9 -28.13 -25.44 20.65
C SER A 9 -27.09 -25.99 21.64
N PRO A 10 -27.33 -27.13 22.29
CA PRO A 10 -26.50 -27.61 23.41
C PRO A 10 -25.28 -28.42 22.95
N ILE A 11 -24.25 -28.40 23.81
CA ILE A 11 -23.02 -29.18 23.76
C ILE A 11 -23.32 -30.64 24.12
N GLN A 12 -22.84 -31.61 23.33
CA GLN A 12 -22.65 -33.00 23.77
C GLN A 12 -21.30 -33.55 23.31
N ASN A 13 -20.52 -34.01 24.29
CA ASN A 13 -19.23 -34.70 24.17
C ASN A 13 -19.40 -36.11 23.58
N GLY A 14 -18.40 -36.55 22.80
CA GLY A 14 -18.51 -37.66 21.85
C GLY A 14 -18.31 -39.10 22.36
N VAL A 15 -18.36 -40.02 21.39
CA VAL A 15 -17.89 -41.42 21.42
C VAL A 15 -17.39 -41.80 20.02
N VAL A 16 -16.44 -42.72 19.96
CA VAL A 16 -15.53 -43.08 18.85
C VAL A 16 -15.91 -44.44 18.21
N LEU A 17 -15.92 -44.50 16.86
CA LEU A 17 -15.76 -45.63 15.89
C LEU A 17 -16.88 -46.70 15.69
N PRO A 18 -16.95 -47.46 14.55
CA PRO A 18 -15.99 -47.61 13.43
C PRO A 18 -16.55 -47.57 11.96
N VAL A 19 -15.55 -47.58 11.05
CA VAL A 19 -15.45 -47.76 9.58
C VAL A 19 -16.29 -48.93 8.99
N ASP A 20 -17.10 -48.71 7.94
CA ASP A 20 -16.84 -49.14 6.52
C ASP A 20 -18.07 -49.15 5.55
N TYR A 21 -17.81 -48.75 4.30
CA TYR A 21 -18.52 -48.95 3.00
C TYR A 21 -20.00 -48.58 2.78
N PHE A 22 -20.27 -47.56 1.95
CA PHE A 22 -20.69 -47.73 0.53
C PHE A 22 -20.62 -46.40 -0.24
N SER A 23 -20.00 -46.48 -1.42
CA SER A 23 -19.59 -45.41 -2.33
C SER A 23 -20.70 -44.86 -3.24
N ALA A 24 -20.81 -43.54 -3.36
CA ALA A 24 -21.21 -42.86 -4.61
C ALA A 24 -20.76 -41.37 -4.61
N GLN A 25 -19.84 -41.07 -5.54
CA GLN A 25 -19.36 -39.76 -6.03
C GLN A 25 -18.40 -38.90 -5.16
N PRO A 26 -17.25 -38.46 -5.72
CA PRO A 26 -16.26 -37.67 -4.99
C PRO A 26 -16.57 -36.18 -5.10
N SER A 27 -17.20 -35.60 -4.08
CA SER A 27 -17.04 -34.17 -3.79
C SER A 27 -16.06 -34.03 -2.64
N SER A 28 -14.75 -34.19 -2.90
CA SER A 28 -13.75 -33.90 -1.87
C SER A 28 -13.54 -32.39 -1.79
N ASP A 29 -14.46 -31.72 -1.11
CA ASP A 29 -14.15 -30.49 -0.39
C ASP A 29 -13.25 -30.88 0.79
N GLU A 30 -12.03 -31.26 0.43
CA GLU A 30 -10.98 -31.62 1.37
C GLU A 30 -10.57 -30.33 2.10
N TYR A 31 -10.61 -30.40 3.42
CA TYR A 31 -10.06 -29.35 4.26
C TYR A 31 -8.57 -29.27 3.99
N ILE A 32 -8.10 -28.09 3.57
CA ILE A 32 -6.68 -27.76 3.49
C ILE A 32 -6.28 -26.98 4.74
N LEU A 33 -5.18 -27.40 5.36
CA LEU A 33 -4.53 -26.68 6.44
C LEU A 33 -3.60 -25.64 5.82
N ILE A 34 -3.94 -24.37 6.02
CA ILE A 34 -3.10 -23.24 5.64
C ILE A 34 -2.44 -22.63 6.87
N TYR A 35 -1.29 -22.00 6.68
CA TYR A 35 -0.56 -21.27 7.72
C TYR A 35 -0.60 -19.78 7.42
N LEU A 36 -1.38 -19.02 8.19
CA LEU A 36 -1.45 -17.57 8.09
C LEU A 36 -0.23 -16.93 8.75
N SER A 37 0.65 -16.33 7.95
CA SER A 37 1.82 -15.59 8.42
C SER A 37 1.47 -14.09 8.55
N VAL A 38 1.61 -13.54 9.76
CA VAL A 38 1.42 -12.11 10.05
C VAL A 38 2.67 -11.60 10.78
N GLY A 39 3.48 -10.80 10.08
CA GLY A 39 4.77 -10.36 10.60
C GLY A 39 5.69 -11.55 10.90
N ARG A 40 5.93 -11.84 12.19
CA ARG A 40 6.74 -13.00 12.65
C ARG A 40 5.92 -14.15 13.21
N SER A 41 4.60 -14.01 13.27
CA SER A 41 3.69 -15.01 13.83
C SER A 41 3.12 -15.88 12.72
N VAL A 42 2.92 -17.17 13.00
CA VAL A 42 2.30 -18.13 12.08
C VAL A 42 1.13 -18.80 12.78
N ILE A 43 -0.04 -18.78 12.15
CA ILE A 43 -1.31 -19.25 12.72
C ILE A 43 -1.92 -20.31 11.80
N PRO A 44 -2.11 -21.56 12.26
CA PRO A 44 -2.76 -22.57 11.46
C PRO A 44 -4.27 -22.29 11.32
N MET A 45 -4.80 -22.39 10.11
CA MET A 45 -6.22 -22.22 9.80
C MET A 45 -6.68 -23.32 8.83
N ARG A 46 -7.85 -23.90 9.08
CA ARG A 46 -8.48 -24.85 8.15
C ARG A 46 -9.44 -24.11 7.24
N VAL A 47 -9.29 -24.30 5.93
CA VAL A 47 -10.17 -23.77 4.88
C VAL A 47 -10.58 -24.91 3.94
N LEU A 48 -11.69 -24.74 3.23
CA LEU A 48 -12.06 -25.66 2.16
C LEU A 48 -11.30 -25.27 0.89
N GLY A 49 -10.91 -26.24 0.08
CA GLY A 49 -10.34 -25.93 -1.22
C GLY A 49 -11.28 -25.15 -2.16
N SER A 50 -12.58 -25.26 -1.91
CA SER A 50 -13.68 -24.54 -2.58
C SER A 50 -14.02 -23.20 -1.92
N ASP A 51 -13.33 -22.80 -0.84
CA ASP A 51 -13.53 -21.48 -0.25
C ASP A 51 -13.05 -20.41 -1.26
N SER A 52 -13.86 -19.35 -1.44
CA SER A 52 -13.45 -18.17 -2.20
C SER A 52 -12.42 -17.37 -1.42
N ILE A 53 -11.61 -16.57 -2.10
CA ILE A 53 -10.68 -15.67 -1.41
C ILE A 53 -11.42 -14.74 -0.43
N GLU A 54 -12.61 -14.28 -0.80
CA GLU A 54 -13.46 -13.49 0.11
C GLU A 54 -13.87 -14.29 1.36
N SER A 55 -14.31 -15.54 1.23
CA SER A 55 -14.70 -16.35 2.39
C SER A 55 -13.52 -16.67 3.31
N VAL A 56 -12.33 -16.87 2.73
CA VAL A 56 -11.07 -17.00 3.49
C VAL A 56 -10.74 -15.71 4.22
N LYS A 57 -10.84 -14.55 3.56
CA LYS A 57 -10.64 -13.24 4.20
C LYS A 57 -11.63 -12.99 5.33
N LEU A 58 -12.91 -13.30 5.14
CA LEU A 58 -13.94 -13.21 6.19
C LEU A 58 -13.63 -14.14 7.38
N ARG A 59 -13.09 -15.33 7.11
CA ARG A 59 -12.67 -16.28 8.15
C ARG A 59 -11.46 -15.76 8.92
N ILE A 60 -10.50 -15.15 8.24
CA ILE A 60 -9.35 -14.48 8.86
C ILE A 60 -9.82 -13.30 9.71
N GLN A 61 -10.77 -12.51 9.23
CA GLN A 61 -11.36 -11.39 9.98
C GLN A 61 -12.04 -11.85 11.27
N SER A 62 -12.60 -13.06 11.26
CA SER A 62 -13.26 -13.69 12.40
C SER A 62 -12.31 -14.59 13.22
N CYS A 63 -11.03 -14.67 12.86
CA CYS A 63 -10.08 -15.54 13.52
C CYS A 63 -9.64 -14.93 14.86
N LYS A 64 -9.73 -15.73 15.94
CA LYS A 64 -9.38 -15.29 17.30
C LYS A 64 -7.97 -14.69 17.36
N GLY A 65 -7.87 -13.37 17.34
CA GLY A 65 -6.59 -12.67 17.44
C GLY A 65 -6.40 -11.50 16.46
N PHE A 66 -7.18 -11.42 15.38
CA PHE A 66 -7.04 -10.40 14.33
C PHE A 66 -8.42 -9.98 13.79
N VAL A 67 -8.73 -8.69 13.73
CA VAL A 67 -9.89 -8.13 13.02
C VAL A 67 -9.34 -7.14 12.01
N VAL A 68 -9.05 -7.65 10.81
CA VAL A 68 -8.51 -6.87 9.70
C VAL A 68 -9.61 -6.73 8.66
N LYS A 69 -10.05 -5.51 8.40
CA LYS A 69 -11.09 -5.28 7.38
C LYS A 69 -10.49 -5.37 5.98
N ASN A 70 -9.25 -4.92 5.80
CA ASN A 70 -8.60 -4.84 4.49
C ASN A 70 -7.39 -5.79 4.40
N GLN A 71 -7.65 -6.99 3.88
CA GLN A 71 -6.67 -8.07 3.85
C GLN A 71 -6.08 -8.27 2.45
N LYS A 72 -4.76 -8.23 2.36
CA LYS A 72 -4.00 -8.68 1.20
C LYS A 72 -3.30 -10.00 1.54
N LEU A 73 -3.65 -11.05 0.81
CA LEU A 73 -3.14 -12.40 1.03
C LEU A 73 -2.16 -12.74 -0.09
N VAL A 74 -0.99 -13.26 0.27
CA VAL A 74 0.04 -13.68 -0.68
C VAL A 74 0.42 -15.13 -0.40
N CYS A 75 0.43 -15.97 -1.43
CA CYS A 75 0.86 -17.36 -1.34
C CYS A 75 1.90 -17.66 -2.41
N GLY A 76 3.04 -18.23 -2.02
CA GLY A 76 4.11 -18.62 -2.96
C GLY A 76 4.63 -17.48 -3.84
N GLY A 77 4.56 -16.23 -3.35
CA GLY A 77 4.94 -15.05 -4.13
C GLY A 77 3.86 -14.54 -5.09
N ARG A 78 2.65 -15.12 -5.12
CA ARG A 78 1.50 -14.58 -5.88
C ARG A 78 0.46 -13.98 -4.93
N GLU A 79 -0.04 -12.80 -5.25
CA GLU A 79 -1.15 -12.22 -4.51
C GLU A 79 -2.49 -12.90 -4.86
N LEU A 80 -3.27 -13.21 -3.84
CA LEU A 80 -4.66 -13.68 -3.95
C LEU A 80 -5.60 -12.47 -4.04
N SER A 81 -5.58 -11.77 -5.17
CA SER A 81 -6.27 -10.48 -5.34
C SER A 81 -7.77 -10.62 -5.67
N ARG A 82 -8.16 -11.66 -6.42
CA ARG A 82 -9.54 -11.86 -6.92
C ARG A 82 -10.45 -12.50 -5.87
N SER A 83 -11.33 -11.71 -5.26
CA SER A 83 -12.28 -12.12 -4.19
C SER A 83 -13.14 -13.34 -4.53
N ASN A 84 -13.62 -13.45 -5.78
CA ASN A 84 -14.52 -14.52 -6.23
C ASN A 84 -13.80 -15.80 -6.67
N SER A 85 -12.46 -15.79 -6.79
CA SER A 85 -11.71 -16.98 -7.18
C SER A 85 -11.56 -17.95 -6.02
N LEU A 86 -11.47 -19.25 -6.31
CA LEU A 86 -11.28 -20.27 -5.28
C LEU A 86 -9.83 -20.27 -4.81
N ILE A 87 -9.60 -20.60 -3.54
CA ILE A 87 -8.25 -20.68 -3.00
C ILE A 87 -7.38 -21.71 -3.76
N ARG A 88 -7.97 -22.84 -4.19
CA ARG A 88 -7.30 -23.85 -5.04
C ARG A 88 -6.95 -23.36 -6.44
N ASP A 89 -7.66 -22.36 -6.98
CA ASP A 89 -7.34 -21.82 -8.30
C ASP A 89 -6.00 -21.09 -8.32
N TYR A 90 -5.55 -20.60 -7.15
CA TYR A 90 -4.21 -20.04 -6.96
C TYR A 90 -3.15 -21.11 -6.66
N GLY A 91 -3.49 -22.39 -6.73
CA GLY A 91 -2.57 -23.50 -6.45
C GLY A 91 -2.33 -23.73 -4.95
N VAL A 92 -3.17 -23.20 -4.07
CA VAL A 92 -3.03 -23.40 -2.62
C VAL A 92 -3.46 -24.83 -2.24
N THR A 93 -2.55 -25.55 -1.58
CA THR A 93 -2.72 -26.91 -1.08
C THR A 93 -2.47 -26.99 0.43
N ASP A 94 -2.69 -28.18 1.01
CA ASP A 94 -2.36 -28.46 2.40
C ASP A 94 -0.90 -28.13 2.71
N GLY A 95 -0.66 -27.44 3.82
CA GLY A 95 0.66 -27.03 4.28
C GLY A 95 1.18 -25.71 3.72
N ASN A 96 0.47 -25.04 2.79
CA ASN A 96 0.91 -23.76 2.26
C ASN A 96 0.83 -22.62 3.29
N VAL A 97 1.74 -21.66 3.15
CA VAL A 97 1.81 -20.45 3.96
C VAL A 97 1.17 -19.29 3.20
N LEU A 98 0.11 -18.71 3.77
CA LEU A 98 -0.52 -17.49 3.30
C LEU A 98 0.03 -16.31 4.12
N HIS A 99 0.78 -15.43 3.48
CA HIS A 99 1.23 -14.19 4.10
C HIS A 99 0.09 -13.16 4.07
N LEU A 100 -0.38 -12.76 5.25
CA LEU A 100 -1.32 -11.67 5.41
C LEU A 100 -0.56 -10.36 5.58
N VAL A 101 -0.78 -9.46 4.62
CA VAL A 101 -0.24 -8.12 4.57
C VAL A 101 -1.27 -7.19 5.19
N LEU A 102 -0.89 -6.56 6.30
CA LEU A 102 -1.73 -5.63 7.04
C LEU A 102 -1.54 -4.20 6.52
N ARG A 103 -2.61 -3.39 6.59
CA ARG A 103 -2.57 -1.94 6.37
C ARG A 103 -2.56 -1.21 7.73
N LEU A 104 -2.04 0.02 7.78
CA LEU A 104 -1.97 0.95 8.93
C LEU A 104 -3.36 1.48 9.29
N SER A 105 -4.26 1.63 8.33
CA SER A 105 -5.67 1.90 8.65
C SER A 105 -6.25 0.83 9.56
N ASP A 106 -5.74 -0.41 9.49
CA ASP A 106 -6.09 -1.48 10.41
C ASP A 106 -5.24 -1.49 11.71
N LEU A 107 -4.05 -0.86 11.75
CA LEU A 107 -3.07 -0.94 12.85
C LEU A 107 -2.75 0.41 13.52
N GLN A 108 -3.01 0.50 14.82
CA GLN A 108 -2.63 1.61 15.69
C GLN A 108 -1.31 1.33 16.41
N VAL A 109 -0.38 2.29 16.40
CA VAL A 109 0.80 2.24 17.27
C VAL A 109 0.42 2.75 18.66
N ILE A 110 0.72 1.96 19.68
CA ILE A 110 0.47 2.28 21.07
C ILE A 110 1.78 2.18 21.86
N LYS A 111 2.06 3.19 22.68
CA LYS A 111 3.12 3.19 23.67
C LYS A 111 2.50 2.92 25.03
N VAL A 112 2.85 1.80 25.63
CA VAL A 112 2.38 1.43 26.96
C VAL A 112 3.52 1.63 27.94
N LYS A 113 3.31 2.53 28.90
CA LYS A 113 4.14 2.70 30.08
C LYS A 113 3.55 1.89 31.23
N THR A 114 4.33 0.99 31.81
CA THR A 114 3.88 0.20 32.96
C THR A 114 4.24 0.87 34.28
N THR A 115 3.65 0.40 35.38
CA THR A 115 3.96 0.85 36.75
C THR A 115 5.42 0.73 37.12
N SER A 116 6.15 -0.21 36.49
CA SER A 116 7.58 -0.40 36.69
C SER A 116 8.43 0.67 35.97
N GLY A 117 7.80 1.61 35.28
CA GLY A 117 8.45 2.68 34.52
C GLY A 117 8.95 2.24 33.14
N LYS A 118 8.73 0.97 32.75
CA LYS A 118 9.12 0.45 31.45
C LYS A 118 8.13 0.88 30.37
N GLU A 119 8.67 1.25 29.21
CA GLU A 119 7.87 1.60 28.05
C GLU A 119 7.97 0.51 26.99
N TYR A 120 6.82 0.06 26.50
CA TYR A 120 6.70 -0.91 25.43
C TYR A 120 5.93 -0.28 24.28
N THR A 121 6.45 -0.41 23.07
CA THR A 121 5.71 -0.03 21.87
C THR A 121 5.08 -1.29 21.28
N PHE A 122 3.77 -1.24 21.03
CA PHE A 122 3.01 -2.29 20.36
C PHE A 122 2.35 -1.72 19.11
N CYS A 123 2.25 -2.54 18.07
CA CYS A 123 1.35 -2.30 16.94
C CYS A 123 0.12 -3.16 17.20
N VAL A 124 -1.04 -2.53 17.39
CA VAL A 124 -2.29 -3.16 17.80
C VAL A 124 -3.37 -2.76 16.83
N GLU A 125 -4.17 -3.69 16.35
CA GLU A 125 -5.24 -3.34 15.41
C GLU A 125 -6.28 -2.44 16.07
N ARG A 126 -6.84 -1.49 15.30
CA ARG A 126 -7.83 -0.54 15.82
C ARG A 126 -9.07 -1.24 16.37
N GLY A 127 -9.45 -2.38 15.79
CA GLY A 127 -10.57 -3.20 16.24
C GLY A 127 -10.30 -4.05 17.49
N ARG A 128 -9.11 -4.00 18.10
CA ARG A 128 -8.82 -4.70 19.37
C ARG A 128 -9.39 -3.92 20.54
N ASP A 129 -9.59 -4.62 21.64
CA ASP A 129 -9.98 -4.04 22.91
C ASP A 129 -8.75 -3.79 23.83
N VAL A 130 -8.96 -3.02 24.89
CA VAL A 130 -7.94 -2.73 25.90
C VAL A 130 -7.47 -4.00 26.62
N GLY A 131 -8.36 -5.00 26.79
CA GLY A 131 -8.03 -6.30 27.34
C GLY A 131 -6.94 -7.04 26.56
N TYR A 132 -6.94 -6.94 25.23
CA TYR A 132 -5.87 -7.48 24.40
C TYR A 132 -4.52 -6.78 24.66
N VAL A 133 -4.51 -5.46 24.80
CA VAL A 133 -3.29 -4.71 25.11
C VAL A 133 -2.69 -5.18 26.44
N LYS A 134 -3.53 -5.37 27.47
CA LYS A 134 -3.12 -5.94 28.76
C LYS A 134 -2.48 -7.32 28.60
N GLN A 135 -3.06 -8.20 27.78
CA GLN A 135 -2.47 -9.51 27.50
C GLN A 135 -1.11 -9.43 26.80
N GLN A 136 -0.91 -8.46 25.90
CA GLN A 136 0.40 -8.27 25.22
C GLN A 136 1.47 -7.76 26.17
N VAL A 137 1.10 -6.86 27.09
CA VAL A 137 2.00 -6.40 28.16
C VAL A 137 2.34 -7.55 29.11
N ALA A 138 1.35 -8.36 29.50
CA ALA A 138 1.55 -9.52 30.39
C ALA A 138 2.48 -10.59 29.81
N LYS A 139 2.50 -10.76 28.48
CA LYS A 139 3.46 -11.66 27.81
C LYS A 139 4.90 -11.17 27.90
N LYS A 140 5.12 -9.85 28.01
CA LYS A 140 6.45 -9.24 28.10
C LYS A 140 6.89 -8.98 29.54
N GLU A 141 5.97 -8.86 30.48
CA GLU A 141 6.23 -8.59 31.89
C GLU A 141 5.62 -9.68 32.78
N ARG A 142 6.47 -10.50 33.40
CA ARG A 142 6.06 -11.67 34.20
C ARG A 142 5.27 -11.33 35.48
N GLU A 143 5.26 -10.06 35.90
CA GLU A 143 4.56 -9.55 37.10
C GLU A 143 3.24 -8.82 36.77
N PHE A 144 2.67 -9.04 35.59
CA PHE A 144 1.40 -8.46 35.19
C PHE A 144 0.23 -9.39 35.56
N ASP A 145 -0.71 -8.90 36.37
CA ASP A 145 -1.91 -9.65 36.83
C ASP A 145 -3.20 -8.97 36.34
N SER A 146 -4.35 -9.65 36.45
CA SER A 146 -5.65 -9.15 35.95
C SER A 146 -6.18 -7.89 36.65
N ASP A 147 -5.61 -7.51 37.79
CA ASP A 147 -6.01 -6.36 38.63
C ASP A 147 -5.35 -5.02 38.17
N HIS A 148 -4.71 -4.98 37.00
CA HIS A 148 -4.10 -3.77 36.46
C HIS A 148 -5.10 -2.94 35.64
N GLU A 149 -5.16 -1.63 35.90
CA GLU A 149 -5.96 -0.64 35.17
C GLU A 149 -5.12 -0.03 34.04
N VAL A 150 -5.74 0.20 32.88
CA VAL A 150 -5.14 0.95 31.77
C VAL A 150 -5.76 2.33 31.73
N VAL A 151 -4.92 3.36 31.76
CA VAL A 151 -5.32 4.76 31.71
C VAL A 151 -4.78 5.40 30.44
N CYS A 152 -5.60 6.19 29.74
CA CYS A 152 -5.21 7.02 28.59
C CYS A 152 -5.65 8.45 28.86
N ASP A 153 -4.75 9.44 28.73
CA ASP A 153 -5.04 10.86 28.96
C ASP A 153 -5.73 11.19 30.30
N GLY A 154 -5.51 10.35 31.32
CA GLY A 154 -6.12 10.50 32.64
C GLY A 154 -7.48 9.79 32.82
N GLU A 155 -8.05 9.21 31.77
CA GLU A 155 -9.27 8.40 31.83
C GLU A 155 -8.98 6.91 32.01
N GLU A 156 -9.70 6.25 32.93
CA GLU A 156 -9.68 4.79 33.06
C GLU A 156 -10.42 4.14 31.89
N LEU A 157 -9.80 3.14 31.28
CA LEU A 157 -10.35 2.43 30.13
C LEU A 157 -10.81 1.03 30.53
N ASP A 158 -12.06 0.71 30.16
CA ASP A 158 -12.62 -0.63 30.30
C ASP A 158 -11.98 -1.62 29.33
N ASP A 159 -11.88 -2.89 29.75
CA ASP A 159 -11.24 -3.96 28.99
C ASP A 159 -11.93 -4.24 27.65
N GLN A 160 -13.22 -3.94 27.54
CA GLN A 160 -14.03 -4.11 26.33
C GLN A 160 -13.99 -2.87 25.42
N ARG A 161 -13.41 -1.75 25.87
CA ARG A 161 -13.32 -0.53 25.08
C ARG A 161 -12.37 -0.77 23.91
N LEU A 162 -12.84 -0.47 22.70
CA LEU A 162 -12.05 -0.65 21.48
C LEU A 162 -10.99 0.44 21.35
N ILE A 163 -9.84 0.09 20.79
CA ILE A 163 -8.77 1.04 20.48
C ILE A 163 -9.28 2.12 19.52
N ASP A 164 -10.14 1.77 18.57
CA ASP A 164 -10.76 2.72 17.62
C ASP A 164 -11.60 3.79 18.31
N ASP A 165 -12.30 3.44 19.39
CA ASP A 165 -13.11 4.39 20.18
C ASP A 165 -12.26 5.31 21.05
N ILE A 166 -11.01 4.94 21.31
CA ILE A 166 -10.02 5.79 21.98
C ILE A 166 -9.37 6.75 20.97
N CYS A 167 -9.21 6.31 19.72
CA CYS A 167 -8.59 7.09 18.63
C CYS A 167 -9.45 8.25 18.11
N LYS A 168 -10.78 8.24 18.30
CA LYS A 168 -11.70 9.26 17.75
C LYS A 168 -11.41 10.71 18.19
N TYR A 169 -10.66 10.90 19.28
CA TYR A 169 -10.40 12.21 19.88
C TYR A 169 -8.93 12.66 19.81
N ASN A 170 -8.00 11.79 19.41
CA ASN A 170 -6.58 12.10 19.27
C ASN A 170 -6.11 11.79 17.84
N ASN A 171 -5.77 12.84 17.07
CA ASN A 171 -5.21 12.72 15.72
C ASN A 171 -3.72 12.28 15.71
N ASP A 172 -3.10 12.10 16.88
CA ASP A 172 -1.72 11.62 16.97
C ASP A 172 -1.65 10.10 16.79
N ALA A 173 -0.76 9.66 15.90
CA ALA A 173 -0.54 8.26 15.53
C ALA A 173 -0.01 7.36 16.68
N VAL A 174 0.18 7.89 17.89
CA VAL A 174 0.77 7.17 19.02
C VAL A 174 -0.03 7.39 20.30
N ILE A 175 -0.68 6.33 20.79
CA ILE A 175 -1.47 6.38 22.03
C ILE A 175 -0.59 6.03 23.23
N HIS A 176 -0.63 6.85 24.28
CA HIS A 176 0.09 6.59 25.52
C HIS A 176 -0.82 5.94 26.57
N PHE A 177 -0.61 4.65 26.84
CA PHE A 177 -1.27 3.95 27.93
C PHE A 177 -0.39 3.92 29.17
N LEU A 178 -0.98 4.24 30.32
CA LEU A 178 -0.37 4.01 31.63
C LEU A 178 -1.05 2.84 32.32
N VAL A 179 -0.30 1.79 32.61
CA VAL A 179 -0.80 0.67 33.41
C VAL A 179 -0.54 0.96 34.89
N ARG A 180 -1.57 0.94 35.72
CA ARG A 180 -1.47 1.07 37.20
C ARG A 180 -2.07 -0.12 37.95
N LYS A 181 -1.58 -0.38 39.17
CA LYS A 181 -2.13 -1.43 40.05
C LYS A 181 -3.34 -0.86 40.79
N SER A 182 -4.50 -1.52 40.69
CA SER A 182 -5.72 -1.07 41.37
C SER A 182 -5.54 -1.10 42.90
N VAL A 183 -5.86 -0.01 43.59
CA VAL A 183 -5.84 0.05 45.06
C VAL A 183 -7.24 -0.28 45.59
N LYS A 184 -7.48 -1.53 45.99
CA LYS A 184 -8.74 -1.92 46.64
C LYS A 184 -8.77 -1.38 48.08
N VAL A 185 -9.43 -0.25 48.28
CA VAL A 185 -9.73 0.29 49.62
C VAL A 185 -10.79 -0.58 50.29
N ARG A 186 -10.39 -1.41 51.27
CA ARG A 186 -11.34 -2.08 52.17
C ARG A 186 -11.67 -1.16 53.34
N THR A 187 -12.88 -0.63 53.37
CA THR A 187 -13.42 0.05 54.55
C THR A 187 -14.04 -0.99 55.50
N LYS A 188 -13.63 -0.98 56.78
CA LYS A 188 -14.42 -1.53 57.88
C LYS A 188 -15.04 -0.36 58.64
N PRO A 189 -16.33 -0.41 59.00
CA PRO A 189 -16.98 0.69 59.69
C PRO A 189 -16.57 0.69 61.17
N VAL A 190 -16.03 1.82 61.65
CA VAL A 190 -15.95 2.16 63.08
C VAL A 190 -16.28 3.65 63.19
N ASP A 191 -17.08 4.00 64.19
CA ASP A 191 -17.76 5.30 64.36
C ASP A 191 -16.89 6.54 64.13
N LYS A 192 -17.42 7.43 63.28
CA LYS A 192 -17.13 8.88 63.12
C LYS A 192 -15.67 9.31 63.39
N ASN A 193 -14.77 8.93 62.48
CA ASN A 193 -13.66 9.72 61.89
C ASN A 193 -12.74 8.76 61.11
N PHE A 194 -12.50 9.00 59.81
CA PHE A 194 -11.52 8.22 59.02
C PHE A 194 -10.17 8.91 59.06
N GLU A 195 -9.18 8.27 59.69
CA GLU A 195 -7.77 8.67 59.62
C GLU A 195 -7.09 7.93 58.45
N LEU A 196 -6.57 8.68 57.48
CA LEU A 196 -5.85 8.17 56.31
C LEU A 196 -4.37 8.00 56.67
N SER A 197 -3.88 6.76 56.72
CA SER A 197 -2.43 6.49 56.74
C SER A 197 -1.97 5.99 55.38
N ILE A 198 -1.14 6.79 54.70
CA ILE A 198 -0.43 6.42 53.47
C ILE A 198 1.00 6.12 53.87
N VAL A 199 1.42 4.86 53.79
CA VAL A 199 2.82 4.46 53.95
C VAL A 199 3.48 4.50 52.57
N ALA A 200 4.31 5.50 52.32
CA ALA A 200 5.18 5.56 51.14
C ALA A 200 6.56 4.92 51.45
N PRO A 201 7.17 4.13 50.55
CA PRO A 201 8.57 3.73 50.68
C PRO A 201 9.47 4.92 50.32
N ARG A 202 10.47 5.19 51.18
CA ARG A 202 11.46 6.26 50.96
C ARG A 202 12.49 5.84 49.89
N LEU A 203 12.76 6.73 48.92
CA LEU A 203 13.94 6.71 48.06
C LEU A 203 15.01 7.60 48.71
N ASN A 204 16.22 7.06 48.86
CA ASN A 204 17.38 7.80 49.37
C ASN A 204 18.01 8.62 48.24
N GLU A 205 18.19 9.92 48.51
CA GLU A 205 19.03 10.84 47.73
C GLU A 205 20.48 10.73 48.22
N GLU A 206 21.44 10.63 47.29
CA GLU A 206 22.80 11.12 47.51
C GLU A 206 23.16 12.07 46.38
N ASN A 207 23.19 13.37 46.73
CA ASN A 207 23.64 14.47 45.91
C ASN A 207 25.16 14.64 46.05
N GLY A 208 25.83 14.84 44.93
CA GLY A 208 27.15 15.48 44.93
C GLY A 208 27.71 15.63 43.53
N THR A 209 27.67 16.84 42.96
CA THR A 209 28.79 17.44 42.22
C THR A 209 28.54 18.94 41.95
N ARG A 210 29.32 19.76 42.65
CA ARG A 210 30.09 20.98 42.29
C ARG A 210 29.56 21.94 41.20
N ASN A 211 29.45 23.20 41.65
CA ASN A 211 29.22 24.43 40.89
C ASN A 211 30.28 24.70 39.81
N CYS A 212 29.82 25.32 38.71
CA CYS A 212 30.61 25.94 37.65
C CYS A 212 30.94 27.41 38.01
N ASP A 213 32.19 27.81 37.75
CA ASP A 213 32.62 29.21 37.73
C ASP A 213 32.67 29.72 36.26
N ILE A 214 32.20 30.95 36.06
CA ILE A 214 32.23 31.72 34.80
C ILE A 214 33.23 32.87 34.96
N VAL A 215 34.26 32.93 34.11
CA VAL A 215 34.95 34.15 33.57
C VAL A 215 35.75 33.62 32.34
N GLY A 216 35.73 34.11 31.10
CA GLY A 216 35.54 35.45 30.54
C GLY A 216 36.89 35.95 30.00
N GLU A 217 37.16 35.87 28.69
CA GLU A 217 38.18 36.70 28.02
C GLU A 217 38.05 36.68 26.48
N GLU A 218 38.07 37.88 25.91
CA GLU A 218 38.01 38.23 24.48
C GLU A 218 39.41 38.37 23.86
N ASN A 219 39.57 38.08 22.56
CA ASN A 219 39.93 39.03 21.48
C ASN A 219 40.74 38.47 20.29
N ASN A 220 40.21 38.78 19.10
CA ASN A 220 40.83 39.25 17.84
C ASN A 220 41.84 38.43 17.01
N GLY A 221 41.55 38.35 15.70
CA GLY A 221 42.56 38.14 14.65
C GLY A 221 42.01 37.83 13.25
N THR A 222 41.65 38.86 12.48
CA THR A 222 41.25 38.81 11.06
C THR A 222 42.41 38.39 10.13
N LYS A 223 42.14 37.59 9.09
CA LYS A 223 42.83 37.70 7.78
C LYS A 223 42.06 37.01 6.65
N TYR A 224 41.76 37.80 5.62
CA TYR A 224 41.33 37.35 4.29
C TYR A 224 42.53 36.80 3.52
N ASP A 225 42.37 35.69 2.81
CA ASP A 225 43.11 35.48 1.57
C ASP A 225 42.26 34.67 0.58
N VAL A 226 42.28 35.16 -0.67
CA VAL A 226 41.53 34.65 -1.80
C VAL A 226 42.49 33.78 -2.59
N ASP A 227 42.25 32.48 -2.68
CA ASP A 227 42.84 31.70 -3.76
C ASP A 227 41.88 30.64 -4.29
N LYS A 228 41.55 30.79 -5.58
CA LYS A 228 40.75 29.87 -6.37
C LYS A 228 41.60 28.63 -6.68
N GLN A 229 41.36 27.55 -5.94
CA GLN A 229 41.61 26.20 -6.42
C GLN A 229 40.30 25.42 -6.43
N ILE A 230 39.98 24.89 -7.62
CA ILE A 230 38.90 23.95 -7.88
C ILE A 230 39.25 22.67 -7.12
N LEU A 231 38.87 22.61 -5.85
CA LEU A 231 38.89 21.43 -5.02
C LEU A 231 37.52 20.78 -5.13
N PHE A 232 37.49 19.55 -5.67
CA PHE A 232 36.39 18.62 -5.43
C PHE A 232 36.13 18.62 -3.92
N ARG A 233 35.03 19.28 -3.49
CA ARG A 233 34.60 19.19 -2.10
C ARG A 233 34.28 17.72 -1.85
N LYS A 234 35.06 17.07 -0.99
CA LYS A 234 34.57 15.89 -0.26
C LYS A 234 33.17 16.27 0.26
N PRO A 235 32.14 15.42 0.07
CA PRO A 235 30.86 15.68 0.70
C PRO A 235 31.11 15.93 2.19
N PRO A 236 30.47 16.91 2.83
CA PRO A 236 30.50 16.99 4.28
C PRO A 236 30.05 15.63 4.84
N ASP A 237 30.57 15.26 6.01
CA ASP A 237 30.25 14.05 6.78
C ASP A 237 28.73 13.98 7.05
N ARG A 238 27.95 13.69 6.00
CA ARG A 238 26.49 13.65 6.01
C ARG A 238 26.10 12.19 6.05
N ASP A 239 25.37 11.84 7.09
CA ASP A 239 24.80 10.50 7.29
C ASP A 239 23.67 10.17 6.29
N PHE A 240 23.42 11.03 5.30
CA PHE A 240 22.35 10.89 4.31
C PHE A 240 22.73 11.45 2.92
N LEU A 241 22.03 10.99 1.89
CA LEU A 241 22.09 11.46 0.51
C LEU A 241 20.67 11.46 -0.06
N ILE A 242 20.30 12.46 -0.84
CA ILE A 242 19.14 12.38 -1.73
C ILE A 242 19.42 13.16 -3.00
N GLU A 243 19.42 12.47 -4.14
CA GLU A 243 19.75 13.06 -5.44
C GLU A 243 18.83 12.47 -6.52
N PRO A 244 18.17 13.31 -7.34
CA PRO A 244 17.39 12.82 -8.47
C PRO A 244 18.28 12.18 -9.53
N ILE A 245 17.83 11.08 -10.11
CA ILE A 245 18.52 10.40 -11.21
C ILE A 245 18.04 10.99 -12.52
N ILE A 246 18.89 11.79 -13.15
CA ILE A 246 18.66 12.34 -14.48
C ILE A 246 19.54 11.59 -15.47
N VAL A 247 18.93 10.69 -16.25
CA VAL A 247 19.66 9.86 -17.23
C VAL A 247 20.03 10.67 -18.47
N ASN A 248 19.10 11.51 -18.94
CA ASN A 248 19.33 12.38 -20.10
C ASN A 248 19.57 13.83 -19.64
N PRO A 249 20.77 14.40 -19.89
CA PRO A 249 21.11 15.76 -19.45
C PRO A 249 20.22 16.88 -20.02
N LYS A 250 19.42 16.58 -21.05
CA LYS A 250 18.45 17.53 -21.63
C LYS A 250 17.18 17.67 -20.80
N ILE A 251 16.96 16.80 -19.81
CA ILE A 251 15.78 16.86 -18.94
C ILE A 251 16.01 17.94 -17.88
N GLU A 252 15.14 18.94 -17.88
CA GLU A 252 14.98 19.84 -16.74
C GLU A 252 13.86 19.32 -15.85
N LEU A 253 14.14 19.14 -14.55
CA LEU A 253 13.11 18.72 -13.62
C LEU A 253 12.07 19.84 -13.43
N PRO A 254 10.76 19.53 -13.46
CA PRO A 254 9.70 20.48 -13.10
C PRO A 254 9.93 21.12 -11.74
N TYR A 255 9.43 22.34 -11.55
CA TYR A 255 9.63 23.08 -10.30
C TYR A 255 9.03 22.32 -9.11
N VAL A 256 7.84 21.75 -9.29
CA VAL A 256 7.20 20.90 -8.26
C VAL A 256 8.06 19.70 -7.81
N ILE A 257 8.79 19.06 -8.74
CA ILE A 257 9.69 17.94 -8.40
C ILE A 257 10.93 18.46 -7.65
N LYS A 258 11.49 19.59 -8.09
CA LYS A 258 12.64 20.21 -7.42
C LYS A 258 12.28 20.61 -5.99
N ASP A 259 11.12 21.22 -5.79
CA ASP A 259 10.62 21.63 -4.48
C ASP A 259 10.37 20.43 -3.57
N MET A 260 9.76 19.35 -4.08
CA MET A 260 9.58 18.11 -3.33
C MET A 260 10.93 17.51 -2.89
N VAL A 261 11.92 17.44 -3.80
CA VAL A 261 13.25 16.91 -3.49
C VAL A 261 13.97 17.79 -2.46
N ASN A 262 13.91 19.11 -2.61
CA ASN A 262 14.51 20.07 -1.68
C ASN A 262 13.86 19.99 -0.30
N ALA A 263 12.52 19.96 -0.22
CA ALA A 263 11.81 19.81 1.05
C ALA A 263 12.15 18.48 1.76
N THR A 264 12.31 17.40 0.97
CA THR A 264 12.77 16.10 1.48
C THR A 264 14.21 16.18 1.99
N PHE A 265 15.09 16.88 1.26
CA PHE A 265 16.47 17.11 1.66
C PHE A 265 16.54 17.90 2.98
N ASP A 266 15.77 18.98 3.10
CA ASP A 266 15.75 19.84 4.30
C ASP A 266 15.26 19.07 5.54
N GLY A 267 14.26 18.19 5.38
CA GLY A 267 13.82 17.31 6.45
C GLY A 267 14.91 16.36 6.94
N LEU A 268 15.64 15.73 6.01
CA LEU A 268 16.77 14.86 6.36
C LEU A 268 17.92 15.64 7.00
N GLU A 269 18.18 16.88 6.55
CA GLU A 269 19.19 17.77 7.14
C GLU A 269 18.85 18.14 8.59
N CYS A 270 17.57 18.33 8.89
CA CYS A 270 17.04 18.53 10.24
C CYS A 270 16.99 17.24 11.10
N ARG A 271 17.56 16.12 10.63
CA ARG A 271 17.54 14.80 11.29
C ARG A 271 16.14 14.19 11.48
N ASN A 272 15.17 14.62 10.67
CA ASN A 272 13.87 13.97 10.61
C ASN A 272 14.05 12.65 9.83
N ASN A 273 14.03 11.54 10.56
CA ASN A 273 14.32 10.23 9.97
C ASN A 273 13.14 9.76 9.09
N PRO A 274 13.40 9.06 7.97
CA PRO A 274 12.36 8.41 7.19
C PRO A 274 11.50 7.49 8.05
N ILE A 275 10.18 7.63 7.95
CA ILE A 275 9.21 6.82 8.71
C ILE A 275 8.70 5.71 7.81
N ARG A 276 9.10 4.47 8.07
CA ARG A 276 8.63 3.32 7.31
C ARG A 276 7.12 3.13 7.52
N SER A 277 6.36 3.09 6.43
CA SER A 277 4.95 2.70 6.44
C SER A 277 4.83 1.29 7.04
N MET A 278 3.79 1.04 7.83
CA MET A 278 3.48 -0.33 8.26
C MET A 278 2.52 -1.03 7.28
N GLU A 279 1.99 -0.31 6.28
CA GLU A 279 1.17 -0.89 5.21
C GLU A 279 2.01 -1.46 4.06
N GLY A 280 1.37 -2.30 3.25
CA GLY A 280 1.90 -2.73 1.97
C GLY A 280 2.89 -3.89 2.06
N THR A 281 3.30 -4.37 0.89
CA THR A 281 4.12 -5.58 0.72
C THR A 281 5.62 -5.33 0.68
N GLY A 282 6.03 -4.08 0.45
CA GLY A 282 7.43 -3.66 0.34
C GLY A 282 7.85 -2.61 1.38
N GLY A 283 9.03 -2.03 1.17
CA GLY A 283 9.50 -0.84 1.87
C GLY A 283 8.92 0.43 1.25
N ALA A 284 8.16 1.19 2.04
CA ALA A 284 7.72 2.54 1.70
C ALA A 284 8.01 3.45 2.89
N TYR A 285 8.58 4.62 2.64
CA TYR A 285 9.08 5.52 3.68
C TYR A 285 8.49 6.91 3.49
N PHE A 286 7.73 7.38 4.48
CA PHE A 286 7.29 8.76 4.55
C PHE A 286 8.46 9.66 4.94
N MET A 287 8.69 10.67 4.13
CA MET A 287 9.71 11.69 4.35
C MET A 287 9.03 12.95 4.88
N GLN A 288 9.68 13.59 5.85
CA GLN A 288 9.13 14.76 6.51
C GLN A 288 9.77 16.05 5.99
N ASP A 289 9.08 17.17 6.19
CA ASP A 289 9.63 18.50 5.96
C ASP A 289 10.69 18.89 7.02
N TYR A 290 11.24 20.10 6.91
CA TYR A 290 12.21 20.64 7.88
C TYR A 290 11.66 20.70 9.31
N SER A 291 10.33 20.87 9.48
CA SER A 291 9.69 20.98 10.79
C SER A 291 9.46 19.62 11.46
N GLY A 292 9.42 18.54 10.68
CA GLY A 292 9.09 17.19 11.16
C GLY A 292 7.60 17.00 11.43
N GLN A 293 6.74 17.97 11.07
CA GLN A 293 5.31 17.94 11.32
C GLN A 293 4.50 17.50 10.10
N LYS A 294 5.04 17.67 8.90
CA LYS A 294 4.34 17.34 7.64
C LYS A 294 5.10 16.30 6.84
N PHE A 295 4.36 15.46 6.14
CA PHE A 295 4.92 14.58 5.12
C PHE A 295 5.01 15.30 3.79
N VAL A 296 6.15 15.16 3.11
CA VAL A 296 6.43 15.85 1.83
C VAL A 296 6.54 14.87 0.67
N SER A 297 7.02 13.66 0.94
CA SER A 297 7.20 12.63 -0.09
C SER A 297 7.17 11.22 0.50
N VAL A 298 6.99 10.23 -0.38
CA VAL A 298 7.07 8.80 -0.09
C VAL A 298 8.17 8.21 -0.95
N PHE A 299 9.17 7.61 -0.31
CA PHE A 299 10.27 6.91 -0.97
C PHE A 299 10.04 5.40 -0.97
N LYS A 300 10.09 4.76 -2.14
CA LYS A 300 9.95 3.30 -2.31
C LYS A 300 11.23 2.71 -2.93
N PRO A 301 12.13 2.10 -2.13
CA PRO A 301 13.37 1.51 -2.65
C PRO A 301 13.13 0.25 -3.47
N VAL A 302 13.81 0.16 -4.61
CA VAL A 302 13.81 -1.00 -5.54
C VAL A 302 14.20 -2.29 -4.85
N ASP A 303 15.22 -2.25 -3.99
CA ASP A 303 15.76 -3.43 -3.29
C ASP A 303 14.90 -3.86 -2.08
N GLU A 304 13.89 -3.07 -1.72
CA GLU A 304 12.92 -3.37 -0.67
C GLU A 304 11.52 -3.69 -1.20
N GLU A 305 11.38 -3.81 -2.52
CA GLU A 305 10.16 -4.27 -3.16
C GLU A 305 9.75 -5.66 -2.65
N PRO A 306 8.49 -6.08 -2.86
CA PRO A 306 8.05 -7.43 -2.54
C PRO A 306 8.96 -8.47 -3.18
N MET A 307 9.40 -9.44 -2.38
CA MET A 307 10.30 -10.52 -2.82
C MET A 307 11.72 -10.06 -3.22
N ALA A 308 12.07 -8.79 -2.98
CA ALA A 308 13.42 -8.27 -3.17
C ALA A 308 14.35 -8.62 -2.00
N VAL A 309 15.67 -8.51 -2.25
CA VAL A 309 16.74 -8.92 -1.30
C VAL A 309 16.63 -8.28 0.09
N ASN A 310 16.24 -7.00 0.15
CA ASN A 310 16.11 -6.25 1.39
C ASN A 310 14.64 -6.00 1.76
N ASN A 311 13.71 -6.85 1.33
CA ASN A 311 12.29 -6.69 1.67
C ASN A 311 12.07 -6.68 3.21
N PRO A 312 11.46 -5.63 3.78
CA PRO A 312 11.29 -5.50 5.23
C PRO A 312 10.13 -6.34 5.80
N ARG A 313 9.33 -7.00 4.94
CA ARG A 313 8.11 -7.74 5.32
C ARG A 313 8.34 -9.25 5.47
N GLY A 314 9.54 -9.75 5.19
CA GLY A 314 9.86 -11.17 5.30
C GLY A 314 9.17 -12.04 4.25
N LEU A 315 8.80 -11.45 3.11
CA LEU A 315 8.36 -12.21 1.94
C LEU A 315 9.53 -13.03 1.38
N PRO A 316 9.27 -14.24 0.83
CA PRO A 316 10.31 -15.06 0.23
C PRO A 316 10.95 -14.33 -0.96
N LEU A 317 12.25 -14.56 -1.17
CA LEU A 317 12.95 -14.03 -2.34
C LEU A 317 12.40 -14.64 -3.63
N SER A 318 12.31 -13.83 -4.68
CA SER A 318 11.94 -14.32 -6.00
C SER A 318 13.04 -15.21 -6.57
N THR A 319 12.67 -16.37 -7.11
CA THR A 319 13.62 -17.35 -7.66
C THR A 319 13.84 -17.21 -9.17
N ASP A 320 12.88 -16.65 -9.88
CA ASP A 320 12.85 -16.45 -11.34
C ASP A 320 12.79 -14.96 -11.73
N GLY A 321 12.73 -14.07 -10.74
CA GLY A 321 12.63 -12.62 -10.92
C GLY A 321 11.19 -12.12 -11.09
N GLU A 322 10.19 -13.01 -11.07
CA GLU A 322 8.78 -12.63 -11.11
C GLU A 322 8.36 -11.95 -9.79
N GLY A 323 7.58 -10.88 -9.89
CA GLY A 323 7.01 -10.15 -8.76
C GLY A 323 5.68 -10.72 -8.29
N LEU A 324 4.97 -9.97 -7.43
CA LEU A 324 3.69 -10.43 -6.85
C LEU A 324 2.55 -10.60 -7.87
N LYS A 325 2.64 -9.90 -9.01
CA LYS A 325 1.68 -9.93 -10.11
C LYS A 325 2.35 -10.56 -11.32
N ARG A 326 1.65 -11.46 -12.00
CA ARG A 326 2.08 -12.05 -13.27
C ARG A 326 2.43 -10.95 -14.25
N GLY A 327 3.58 -11.10 -14.89
CA GLY A 327 4.12 -10.16 -15.86
C GLY A 327 4.77 -8.90 -15.28
N THR A 328 5.02 -8.87 -13.98
CA THR A 328 5.87 -7.85 -13.34
C THR A 328 7.13 -8.49 -12.78
N ARG A 329 8.24 -7.75 -12.74
CA ARG A 329 9.51 -8.23 -12.21
C ARG A 329 9.89 -7.50 -10.93
N VAL A 330 10.55 -8.23 -10.04
CA VAL A 330 11.09 -7.66 -8.80
C VAL A 330 12.15 -6.61 -9.13
N GLY A 331 12.02 -5.43 -8.54
CA GLY A 331 12.94 -4.31 -8.71
C GLY A 331 12.59 -3.39 -9.90
N GLU A 332 11.46 -3.61 -10.55
CA GLU A 332 10.96 -2.74 -11.62
C GLU A 332 9.81 -1.83 -11.17
N GLY A 333 9.28 -2.00 -9.96
CA GLY A 333 8.13 -1.24 -9.47
C GLY A 333 8.40 0.27 -9.42
N ALA A 334 9.57 0.68 -8.96
CA ALA A 334 9.95 2.11 -8.94
C ALA A 334 9.95 2.76 -10.33
N PHE A 335 10.32 2.03 -11.39
CA PHE A 335 10.30 2.55 -12.76
C PHE A 335 8.86 2.75 -13.24
N ARG A 336 7.97 1.81 -12.89
CA ARG A 336 6.54 1.86 -13.23
C ARG A 336 5.82 3.01 -12.53
N GLU A 337 6.18 3.32 -11.28
CA GLU A 337 5.71 4.51 -10.55
C GLU A 337 6.09 5.82 -11.26
N VAL A 338 7.35 5.94 -11.68
CA VAL A 338 7.84 7.11 -12.41
C VAL A 338 7.18 7.20 -13.79
N ALA A 339 7.03 6.06 -14.48
CA ALA A 339 6.37 5.99 -15.78
C ALA A 339 4.91 6.42 -15.69
N ALA A 340 4.17 6.02 -14.65
CA ALA A 340 2.79 6.43 -14.45
C ALA A 340 2.63 7.95 -14.36
N TYR A 341 3.55 8.63 -13.68
CA TYR A 341 3.55 10.10 -13.63
C TYR A 341 3.90 10.72 -15.00
N ILE A 342 4.95 10.23 -15.67
CA ILE A 342 5.36 10.74 -16.99
C ILE A 342 4.26 10.56 -18.04
N LEU A 343 3.57 9.42 -18.00
CA LEU A 343 2.53 9.05 -18.95
C LEU A 343 1.14 9.63 -18.61
N ASP A 344 0.98 10.26 -17.45
CA ASP A 344 -0.22 11.00 -17.08
C ASP A 344 -0.19 12.40 -17.70
N HIS A 345 -0.39 12.46 -19.01
CA HIS A 345 -0.34 13.69 -19.79
C HIS A 345 -1.43 14.68 -19.36
N PRO A 346 -1.19 16.01 -19.41
CA PRO A 346 -2.22 17.00 -19.11
C PRO A 346 -3.37 17.00 -20.14
N GLU A 347 -4.53 17.53 -19.77
CA GLU A 347 -5.70 17.62 -20.68
C GLU A 347 -5.44 18.55 -21.90
N SER A 348 -4.48 19.48 -21.76
CA SER A 348 -3.99 20.37 -22.83
C SER A 348 -3.19 19.65 -23.92
N GLY A 349 -2.83 18.38 -23.71
CA GLY A 349 -1.96 17.61 -24.57
C GLY A 349 -0.73 17.12 -23.81
N ARG A 350 0.48 17.36 -24.33
CA ARG A 350 1.70 16.83 -23.71
C ARG A 350 2.25 17.78 -22.67
N TRP A 351 3.04 17.22 -21.75
CA TRP A 351 3.92 17.98 -20.88
C TRP A 351 4.69 19.01 -21.69
N SER A 352 4.46 20.29 -21.39
CA SER A 352 5.32 21.34 -21.90
C SER A 352 6.68 21.25 -21.19
N LEU A 353 7.76 21.64 -21.87
CA LEU A 353 9.12 21.63 -21.30
C LEU A 353 9.27 22.47 -20.02
N PHE A 354 8.26 23.29 -19.68
CA PHE A 354 8.29 24.28 -18.60
C PHE A 354 7.01 24.32 -17.75
N GLY A 355 6.10 23.36 -17.88
CA GLY A 355 4.76 23.44 -17.27
C GLY A 355 4.61 22.67 -15.96
N ASP A 356 4.05 23.34 -14.95
CA ASP A 356 3.51 22.72 -13.72
C ASP A 356 2.05 22.25 -13.92
N GLU A 357 1.69 21.85 -15.15
CA GLU A 357 0.33 21.40 -15.46
C GLU A 357 0.03 20.07 -14.76
N LYS A 358 -1.21 19.90 -14.31
CA LYS A 358 -1.63 18.66 -13.66
C LYS A 358 -1.93 17.61 -14.73
N GLY A 359 -1.42 16.40 -14.54
CA GLY A 359 -1.77 15.25 -15.37
C GLY A 359 -3.28 14.98 -15.35
N PHE A 360 -3.79 14.38 -16.43
CA PHE A 360 -5.22 14.14 -16.63
C PHE A 360 -5.85 13.34 -15.48
N ALA A 361 -5.20 12.25 -15.08
CA ALA A 361 -5.61 11.41 -13.95
C ALA A 361 -5.17 11.97 -12.59
N GLY A 362 -4.14 12.81 -12.57
CA GLY A 362 -3.64 13.45 -11.36
C GLY A 362 -2.69 12.57 -10.57
N VAL A 363 -1.88 11.76 -11.25
CA VAL A 363 -0.79 11.01 -10.60
C VAL A 363 0.16 12.01 -9.93
N PRO A 364 0.48 11.84 -8.63
CA PRO A 364 1.36 12.77 -7.95
C PRO A 364 2.76 12.82 -8.59
N PRO A 365 3.42 13.99 -8.58
CA PRO A 365 4.80 14.14 -9.06
C PRO A 365 5.71 13.06 -8.51
N THR A 366 6.33 12.28 -9.41
CA THR A 366 7.14 11.12 -9.06
C THR A 366 8.45 11.12 -9.84
N VAL A 367 9.57 10.95 -9.15
CA VAL A 367 10.91 10.95 -9.77
C VAL A 367 11.77 9.83 -9.22
N MET A 368 12.68 9.32 -10.04
CA MET A 368 13.68 8.35 -9.58
C MET A 368 14.78 9.07 -8.78
N VAL A 369 15.14 8.57 -7.61
CA VAL A 369 16.20 9.15 -6.77
C VAL A 369 17.18 8.09 -6.27
N LYS A 370 18.42 8.53 -6.02
CA LYS A 370 19.37 7.84 -5.14
C LYS A 370 19.20 8.40 -3.75
N CYS A 371 18.98 7.54 -2.77
CA CYS A 371 18.81 7.94 -1.40
C CYS A 371 19.68 7.07 -0.48
N PHE A 372 20.44 7.70 0.40
CA PHE A 372 21.20 7.03 1.45
C PHE A 372 20.65 7.48 2.80
N HIS A 373 20.28 6.52 3.64
CA HIS A 373 19.92 6.78 5.03
C HIS A 373 19.97 5.48 5.84
N LYS A 374 20.43 5.57 7.09
CA LYS A 374 20.49 4.42 8.02
C LYS A 374 19.13 3.86 8.46
N GLY A 375 18.07 4.65 8.28
CA GLY A 375 16.68 4.30 8.63
C GLY A 375 15.99 3.38 7.64
N PHE A 376 16.59 3.12 6.47
CA PHE A 376 16.09 2.14 5.51
C PHE A 376 16.45 0.71 5.93
N ASN A 377 15.85 -0.29 5.27
CA ASN A 377 16.11 -1.69 5.60
C ASN A 377 17.38 -2.18 4.90
N HIS A 378 18.42 -2.49 5.67
CA HIS A 378 19.69 -3.02 5.17
C HIS A 378 19.93 -4.38 5.83
N VAL A 379 20.17 -5.43 5.03
CA VAL A 379 20.50 -6.77 5.56
C VAL A 379 21.95 -6.84 6.03
N ASP A 380 22.87 -6.22 5.29
CA ASP A 380 24.31 -6.16 5.58
C ASP A 380 24.75 -4.69 5.81
N ASP A 381 25.65 -4.18 4.96
CA ASP A 381 26.13 -2.81 5.01
C ASP A 381 25.06 -1.78 4.61
N ILE A 382 25.14 -0.60 5.23
CA ILE A 382 24.31 0.56 4.86
C ILE A 382 24.74 1.00 3.45
N LYS A 383 23.83 0.88 2.49
CA LYS A 383 24.07 1.20 1.07
C LYS A 383 23.17 2.32 0.58
N VAL A 384 23.62 2.98 -0.49
CA VAL A 384 22.76 3.89 -1.25
C VAL A 384 21.68 3.05 -1.92
N LYS A 385 20.42 3.44 -1.77
CA LYS A 385 19.25 2.81 -2.39
C LYS A 385 18.77 3.63 -3.56
N VAL A 386 18.23 2.95 -4.57
CA VAL A 386 17.56 3.57 -5.72
C VAL A 386 16.07 3.28 -5.58
N GLY A 387 15.22 4.26 -5.88
CA GLY A 387 13.79 4.09 -5.73
C GLY A 387 12.99 5.28 -6.27
N SER A 388 11.68 5.12 -6.32
CA SER A 388 10.77 6.21 -6.66
C SER A 388 10.56 7.11 -5.45
N LEU A 389 10.59 8.42 -5.67
CA LEU A 389 10.18 9.44 -4.72
C LEU A 389 8.93 10.12 -5.27
N GLN A 390 7.79 9.86 -4.62
CA GLN A 390 6.49 10.40 -5.01
C GLN A 390 6.06 11.47 -4.02
N MET A 391 5.46 12.56 -4.50
CA MET A 391 4.95 13.63 -3.65
C MET A 391 3.87 13.12 -2.71
N PHE A 392 3.97 13.46 -1.43
CA PHE A 392 2.90 13.15 -0.49
C PHE A 392 1.74 14.11 -0.71
N MET A 393 0.54 13.55 -0.88
CA MET A 393 -0.68 14.33 -1.09
C MET A 393 -1.48 14.40 0.21
N GLU A 394 -1.77 15.61 0.70
CA GLU A 394 -2.76 15.80 1.77
C GLU A 394 -4.12 15.24 1.32
N ASN A 395 -4.68 14.35 2.12
CA ASN A 395 -5.86 13.56 1.78
C ASN A 395 -6.74 13.30 3.01
N ASN A 396 -7.98 12.89 2.78
CA ASN A 396 -8.99 12.58 3.78
C ASN A 396 -9.25 11.06 3.92
N GLY A 397 -8.27 10.23 3.55
CA GLY A 397 -8.40 8.77 3.52
C GLY A 397 -8.43 8.21 2.10
N SER A 398 -8.71 6.91 2.01
CA SER A 398 -8.77 6.19 0.72
C SER A 398 -10.21 5.97 0.27
N CYS A 399 -10.42 5.60 -0.99
CA CYS A 399 -11.74 5.20 -1.47
C CYS A 399 -12.31 3.96 -0.77
N GLU A 400 -11.52 3.18 -0.03
CA GLU A 400 -12.03 2.06 0.78
C GLU A 400 -12.87 2.53 1.97
N ASP A 401 -12.64 3.75 2.43
CA ASP A 401 -13.32 4.33 3.60
C ASP A 401 -14.68 4.94 3.23
N MET A 402 -15.03 5.01 1.94
CA MET A 402 -16.27 5.60 1.42
C MET A 402 -16.98 4.72 0.39
N GLY A 403 -18.30 4.80 0.35
CA GLY A 403 -19.09 4.11 -0.67
C GLY A 403 -18.89 4.73 -2.07
N PRO A 404 -18.72 3.92 -3.14
CA PRO A 404 -18.34 4.43 -4.46
C PRO A 404 -19.40 5.31 -5.12
N GLY A 405 -20.66 5.24 -4.69
CA GLY A 405 -21.75 6.07 -5.23
C GLY A 405 -21.56 7.58 -5.04
N ALA A 406 -20.67 8.01 -4.14
CA ALA A 406 -20.39 9.43 -3.88
C ALA A 406 -19.31 10.03 -4.79
N PHE A 407 -18.59 9.21 -5.57
CA PHE A 407 -17.46 9.69 -6.37
C PHE A 407 -17.91 10.39 -7.66
N PRO A 408 -17.30 11.53 -8.04
CA PRO A 408 -17.62 12.18 -9.30
C PRO A 408 -17.28 11.31 -10.52
N VAL A 409 -18.15 11.31 -11.52
CA VAL A 409 -18.00 10.51 -12.74
C VAL A 409 -16.69 10.83 -13.47
N LYS A 410 -16.38 12.12 -13.65
CA LYS A 410 -15.16 12.56 -14.33
C LYS A 410 -13.89 12.05 -13.62
N GLU A 411 -13.87 12.01 -12.30
CA GLU A 411 -12.71 11.53 -11.53
C GLU A 411 -12.51 10.01 -11.66
N VAL A 412 -13.60 9.22 -11.70
CA VAL A 412 -13.49 7.78 -11.96
C VAL A 412 -13.03 7.51 -13.39
N HIS A 413 -13.54 8.27 -14.37
CA HIS A 413 -13.17 8.13 -15.78
C HIS A 413 -11.69 8.45 -16.03
N LYS A 414 -11.18 9.48 -15.37
CA LYS A 414 -9.75 9.85 -15.37
C LYS A 414 -8.84 8.67 -14.99
N ILE A 415 -9.15 8.03 -13.86
CA ILE A 415 -8.41 6.86 -13.37
C ILE A 415 -8.59 5.67 -14.31
N ALA A 416 -9.81 5.43 -14.81
CA ALA A 416 -10.07 4.34 -15.73
C ALA A 416 -9.26 4.45 -17.03
N VAL A 417 -9.14 5.66 -17.60
CA VAL A 417 -8.32 5.92 -18.79
C VAL A 417 -6.86 5.56 -18.55
N LEU A 418 -6.30 6.03 -17.43
CA LEU A 418 -4.91 5.76 -17.06
C LEU A 418 -4.68 4.25 -16.83
N ASP A 419 -5.53 3.60 -16.05
CA ASP A 419 -5.38 2.19 -15.68
C ASP A 419 -5.59 1.24 -16.86
N ILE A 420 -6.56 1.52 -17.74
CA ILE A 420 -6.75 0.76 -18.99
C ILE A 420 -5.49 0.90 -19.84
N ARG A 421 -5.02 2.14 -20.09
CA ARG A 421 -3.84 2.38 -20.91
C ARG A 421 -2.60 1.69 -20.35
N MET A 422 -2.41 1.70 -19.04
CA MET A 422 -1.25 1.07 -18.42
C MET A 422 -1.47 -0.40 -18.04
N ALA A 423 -2.62 -1.00 -18.34
CA ALA A 423 -2.94 -2.38 -17.98
C ALA A 423 -2.65 -2.68 -16.49
N ASN A 424 -3.14 -1.83 -15.59
CA ASN A 424 -2.82 -1.88 -14.16
C ASN A 424 -3.27 -3.22 -13.53
N ALA A 425 -2.35 -3.93 -12.88
CA ALA A 425 -2.59 -5.24 -12.25
C ALA A 425 -2.91 -5.16 -10.74
N ASP A 426 -3.03 -3.95 -10.18
CA ASP A 426 -3.32 -3.77 -8.75
C ASP A 426 -4.16 -2.50 -8.44
N ARG A 427 -5.07 -2.09 -9.35
CA ARG A 427 -5.98 -0.99 -9.00
C ARG A 427 -7.11 -1.47 -8.10
N HIS A 428 -6.97 -1.18 -6.81
CA HIS A 428 -8.04 -1.29 -5.82
C HIS A 428 -8.37 0.05 -5.16
N ALA A 429 -9.51 0.13 -4.45
CA ALA A 429 -9.98 1.36 -3.82
C ALA A 429 -8.96 1.99 -2.83
N GLY A 430 -8.14 1.17 -2.17
CA GLY A 430 -7.07 1.66 -1.26
C GLY A 430 -5.92 2.38 -1.97
N ASN A 431 -5.76 2.15 -3.28
CA ASN A 431 -4.76 2.83 -4.11
C ASN A 431 -5.31 4.12 -4.75
N ILE A 432 -6.46 4.60 -4.28
CA ILE A 432 -7.06 5.87 -4.72
C ILE A 432 -7.33 6.70 -3.47
N LEU A 433 -6.66 7.83 -3.34
CA LEU A 433 -6.86 8.74 -2.23
C LEU A 433 -8.03 9.70 -2.51
N LEU A 434 -8.73 10.07 -1.45
CA LEU A 434 -9.76 11.09 -1.47
C LEU A 434 -9.17 12.41 -1.01
N SER A 435 -9.35 13.46 -1.81
CA SER A 435 -9.06 14.82 -1.39
C SER A 435 -10.26 15.71 -1.67
N ARG A 436 -10.29 16.90 -1.06
CA ARG A 436 -11.30 17.92 -1.37
C ARG A 436 -10.60 19.11 -1.96
N ASP A 437 -11.10 19.57 -3.09
CA ASP A 437 -10.69 20.83 -3.67
C ASP A 437 -10.96 21.97 -2.67
N ALA A 438 -9.92 22.75 -2.39
CA ALA A 438 -9.98 23.84 -1.41
C ALA A 438 -10.90 24.99 -1.86
N GLU A 439 -11.13 25.16 -3.16
CA GLU A 439 -11.90 26.29 -3.72
C GLU A 439 -13.39 25.98 -3.80
N ASN A 440 -13.76 24.79 -4.28
CA ASN A 440 -15.15 24.43 -4.57
C ASN A 440 -15.70 23.28 -3.69
N GLY A 441 -14.85 22.66 -2.86
CA GLY A 441 -15.23 21.55 -1.99
C GLY A 441 -15.54 20.24 -2.71
N GLN A 442 -15.27 20.14 -4.01
CA GLN A 442 -15.52 18.94 -4.80
C GLN A 442 -14.53 17.83 -4.41
N THR A 443 -15.04 16.60 -4.34
CA THR A 443 -14.22 15.41 -4.14
C THR A 443 -13.30 15.21 -5.34
N LEU A 444 -12.00 15.09 -5.08
CA LEU A 444 -10.97 14.72 -6.05
C LEU A 444 -10.46 13.32 -5.74
N LEU A 445 -10.17 12.55 -6.79
CA LEU A 445 -9.57 11.23 -6.66
C LEU A 445 -8.11 11.29 -7.11
N ILE A 446 -7.19 10.78 -6.29
CA ILE A 446 -5.76 10.80 -6.58
C ILE A 446 -5.27 9.36 -6.68
N PRO A 447 -4.95 8.87 -7.89
CA PRO A 447 -4.40 7.53 -8.06
C PRO A 447 -2.96 7.50 -7.54
N ILE A 448 -2.65 6.50 -6.73
CA ILE A 448 -1.30 6.21 -6.22
C ILE A 448 -0.95 4.74 -6.45
N ASP A 449 0.28 4.35 -6.11
CA ASP A 449 0.75 2.97 -6.09
C ASP A 449 0.66 2.26 -7.45
N HIS A 450 1.43 2.74 -8.43
CA HIS A 450 1.46 2.22 -9.80
C HIS A 450 2.55 1.17 -10.03
N GLY A 451 3.14 0.60 -8.97
CA GLY A 451 4.24 -0.36 -9.06
C GLY A 451 3.92 -1.64 -9.87
N TYR A 452 2.64 -1.93 -10.12
CA TYR A 452 2.18 -3.09 -10.91
C TYR A 452 1.46 -2.70 -12.22
N CYS A 453 1.75 -1.53 -12.78
CA CYS A 453 1.29 -1.18 -14.13
C CYS A 453 2.30 -1.63 -15.21
N LEU A 454 1.89 -1.63 -16.48
CA LEU A 454 2.67 -1.96 -17.68
C LEU A 454 3.24 -3.40 -17.71
N PRO A 455 2.51 -4.43 -17.27
CA PRO A 455 3.02 -5.80 -17.23
C PRO A 455 3.36 -6.34 -18.63
N ASP A 456 4.15 -7.41 -18.70
CA ASP A 456 4.44 -8.12 -19.96
C ASP A 456 3.26 -8.94 -20.51
N SER A 457 2.19 -9.07 -19.72
CA SER A 457 0.99 -9.86 -20.02
C SER A 457 -0.25 -9.28 -19.32
N PHE A 458 -1.45 -9.58 -19.84
CA PHE A 458 -2.71 -9.06 -19.31
C PHE A 458 -3.32 -9.93 -18.18
N GLU A 459 -2.70 -11.05 -17.81
CA GLU A 459 -3.28 -12.08 -16.93
C GLU A 459 -3.84 -11.53 -15.60
N ASP A 460 -3.07 -10.69 -14.93
CA ASP A 460 -3.42 -10.15 -13.61
C ASP A 460 -3.99 -8.72 -13.68
N CYS A 461 -4.44 -8.24 -14.85
CA CYS A 461 -5.15 -6.95 -14.95
C CYS A 461 -6.39 -6.95 -14.02
N THR A 462 -6.46 -5.96 -13.13
CA THR A 462 -7.54 -5.82 -12.14
C THR A 462 -7.90 -4.37 -11.87
N PHE A 463 -9.20 -4.07 -11.97
CA PHE A 463 -9.77 -2.74 -11.77
C PHE A 463 -10.99 -2.79 -10.83
N ASP A 464 -10.86 -2.29 -9.60
CA ASP A 464 -12.00 -2.21 -8.67
C ASP A 464 -13.12 -1.28 -9.18
N TRP A 465 -12.74 -0.22 -9.90
CA TRP A 465 -13.69 0.77 -10.40
C TRP A 465 -14.67 0.21 -11.44
N LEU A 466 -14.44 -0.98 -12.00
CA LEU A 466 -15.41 -1.66 -12.88
C LEU A 466 -16.76 -1.84 -12.21
N TYR A 467 -16.76 -2.08 -10.89
CA TYR A 467 -17.98 -2.32 -10.13
C TYR A 467 -18.63 -1.04 -9.62
N TRP A 468 -18.08 0.13 -9.97
CA TRP A 468 -18.62 1.42 -9.56
C TRP A 468 -19.66 1.94 -10.57
N PRO A 469 -20.75 2.58 -10.13
CA PRO A 469 -21.80 3.07 -11.02
C PRO A 469 -21.29 4.01 -12.13
N GLN A 470 -20.22 4.76 -11.85
CA GLN A 470 -19.61 5.73 -12.76
C GLN A 470 -18.97 5.07 -13.98
N ALA A 471 -18.44 3.84 -13.84
CA ALA A 471 -17.82 3.11 -14.95
C ALA A 471 -18.82 2.67 -16.03
N HIS A 472 -20.11 2.63 -15.69
CA HIS A 472 -21.18 2.31 -16.63
C HIS A 472 -21.68 3.53 -17.41
N GLN A 473 -21.17 4.72 -17.13
CA GLN A 473 -21.49 5.95 -17.86
C GLN A 473 -20.51 6.16 -19.01
N PRO A 474 -20.96 6.72 -20.16
CA PRO A 474 -20.08 7.01 -21.28
C PRO A 474 -19.10 8.13 -20.93
N PHE A 475 -17.91 8.09 -21.53
CA PHE A 475 -16.93 9.17 -21.42
C PHE A 475 -17.51 10.49 -21.94
N ASP A 476 -17.18 11.60 -21.27
CA ASP A 476 -17.50 12.93 -21.76
C ASP A 476 -16.63 13.33 -22.97
N SER A 477 -17.06 14.35 -23.72
CA SER A 477 -16.37 14.77 -24.95
C SER A 477 -14.90 15.15 -24.72
N SER A 478 -14.60 15.84 -23.62
CA SER A 478 -13.22 16.20 -23.25
C SER A 478 -12.33 14.98 -23.05
N THR A 479 -12.85 13.95 -22.37
CA THR A 479 -12.16 12.70 -22.11
C THR A 479 -11.95 11.91 -23.41
N VAL A 480 -12.94 11.90 -24.29
CA VAL A 480 -12.83 11.27 -25.61
C VAL A 480 -11.73 11.94 -26.45
N ASP A 481 -11.65 13.27 -26.44
CA ASP A 481 -10.64 14.00 -27.19
C ASP A 481 -9.23 13.80 -26.60
N TYR A 482 -9.12 13.77 -25.26
CA TYR A 482 -7.89 13.36 -24.57
C TYR A 482 -7.44 11.96 -25.01
N ILE A 483 -8.33 10.96 -24.98
CA ILE A 483 -8.01 9.58 -25.38
C ILE A 483 -7.52 9.50 -26.83
N LYS A 484 -8.15 10.24 -27.75
CA LYS A 484 -7.75 10.27 -29.16
C LYS A 484 -6.33 10.82 -29.34
N SER A 485 -5.91 11.75 -28.49
CA SER A 485 -4.59 12.38 -28.54
C SER A 485 -3.43 11.48 -28.07
N LEU A 486 -3.72 10.38 -27.36
CA LEU A 486 -2.71 9.46 -26.84
C LEU A 486 -2.03 8.66 -27.96
N ASP A 487 -0.71 8.48 -27.85
CA ASP A 487 0.13 7.76 -28.81
C ASP A 487 1.19 6.90 -28.11
N ALA A 488 1.07 5.58 -28.27
CA ALA A 488 1.91 4.61 -27.59
C ALA A 488 3.39 4.65 -28.06
N GLU A 489 3.69 4.96 -29.32
CA GLU A 489 5.08 4.99 -29.80
C GLU A 489 5.82 6.19 -29.23
N GLU A 490 5.16 7.33 -29.18
CA GLU A 490 5.71 8.54 -28.57
C GLU A 490 5.87 8.39 -27.06
N ASP A 491 4.94 7.70 -26.40
CA ASP A 491 5.04 7.35 -24.98
C ASP A 491 6.25 6.45 -24.69
N ILE A 492 6.48 5.42 -25.51
CA ILE A 492 7.64 4.54 -25.37
C ILE A 492 8.94 5.34 -25.59
N ALA A 493 8.97 6.20 -26.60
CA ALA A 493 10.10 7.08 -26.86
C ALA A 493 10.35 8.06 -25.70
N LEU A 494 9.28 8.57 -25.09
CA LEU A 494 9.35 9.46 -23.93
C LEU A 494 9.93 8.73 -22.71
N LEU A 495 9.46 7.53 -22.40
CA LEU A 495 10.03 6.74 -21.29
C LEU A 495 11.51 6.42 -21.51
N LYS A 496 11.89 6.06 -22.74
CA LYS A 496 13.29 5.86 -23.12
C LYS A 496 14.11 7.14 -22.96
N PHE A 497 13.54 8.30 -23.33
CA PHE A 497 14.16 9.61 -23.14
C PHE A 497 14.40 9.93 -21.65
N HIS A 498 13.48 9.51 -20.77
CA HIS A 498 13.58 9.62 -19.31
C HIS A 498 14.45 8.52 -18.66
N GLY A 499 14.98 7.58 -19.45
CA GLY A 499 15.97 6.60 -19.01
C GLY A 499 15.43 5.22 -18.69
N TRP A 500 14.15 4.94 -18.97
CA TRP A 500 13.60 3.59 -18.89
C TRP A 500 13.48 2.98 -20.28
N ASP A 501 14.42 2.10 -20.64
CA ASP A 501 14.31 1.28 -21.86
C ASP A 501 13.37 0.11 -21.58
N MET A 502 12.08 0.33 -21.87
CA MET A 502 11.01 -0.60 -21.56
C MET A 502 11.21 -1.95 -22.29
N PRO A 503 11.02 -3.10 -21.61
CA PRO A 503 11.00 -4.41 -22.26
C PRO A 503 10.00 -4.46 -23.42
N VAL A 504 10.31 -5.23 -24.46
CA VAL A 504 9.52 -5.29 -25.71
C VAL A 504 8.09 -5.74 -25.43
N GLU A 505 7.94 -6.66 -24.50
CA GLU A 505 6.68 -7.27 -24.07
C GLU A 505 5.83 -6.25 -23.31
N CYS A 506 6.41 -5.47 -22.40
CA CYS A 506 5.74 -4.35 -21.73
C CYS A 506 5.31 -3.27 -22.74
N ALA A 507 6.16 -2.97 -23.72
CA ALA A 507 5.86 -2.02 -24.77
C ALA A 507 4.71 -2.51 -25.67
N ARG A 508 4.66 -3.81 -25.96
CA ARG A 508 3.53 -4.45 -26.64
C ARG A 508 2.23 -4.31 -25.85
N THR A 509 2.25 -4.57 -24.53
CA THR A 509 1.09 -4.37 -23.67
C THR A 509 0.56 -2.94 -23.77
N LEU A 510 1.44 -1.93 -23.66
CA LEU A 510 1.06 -0.51 -23.78
C LEU A 510 0.45 -0.16 -25.14
N ARG A 511 0.99 -0.71 -26.24
CA ARG A 511 0.43 -0.50 -27.59
C ARG A 511 -0.96 -1.09 -27.71
N ILE A 512 -1.14 -2.33 -27.26
CA ILE A 512 -2.41 -3.06 -27.37
C ILE A 512 -3.47 -2.43 -26.48
N SER A 513 -3.14 -2.05 -25.24
CA SER A 513 -4.08 -1.39 -24.33
C SER A 513 -4.49 0.00 -24.82
N THR A 514 -3.55 0.79 -25.34
CA THR A 514 -3.84 2.11 -25.94
C THR A 514 -4.73 1.96 -27.16
N MET A 515 -4.47 0.96 -28.01
CA MET A 515 -5.30 0.64 -29.17
C MET A 515 -6.72 0.23 -28.76
N LEU A 516 -6.85 -0.66 -27.76
CA LEU A 516 -8.13 -1.10 -27.21
C LEU A 516 -8.94 0.09 -26.68
N LEU A 517 -8.32 0.98 -25.92
CA LEU A 517 -8.97 2.16 -25.37
C LEU A 517 -9.51 3.08 -26.48
N LYS A 518 -8.67 3.39 -27.49
CA LYS A 518 -9.07 4.26 -28.61
C LYS A 518 -10.19 3.64 -29.43
N LYS A 519 -10.06 2.37 -29.85
CA LYS A 519 -11.06 1.66 -30.65
C LYS A 519 -12.37 1.42 -29.89
N GLY A 520 -12.31 1.21 -28.58
CA GLY A 520 -13.49 1.07 -27.73
C GLY A 520 -14.27 2.39 -27.63
N VAL A 521 -13.57 3.50 -27.43
CA VAL A 521 -14.17 4.84 -27.36
C VAL A 521 -14.79 5.26 -28.70
N GLU A 522 -14.16 4.95 -29.83
CA GLU A 522 -14.73 5.16 -31.17
C GLU A 522 -16.09 4.46 -31.35
N ARG A 523 -16.27 3.32 -30.70
CA ARG A 523 -17.52 2.53 -30.67
C ARG A 523 -18.46 2.90 -29.53
N ARG A 524 -18.19 4.01 -28.82
CA ARG A 524 -18.98 4.49 -27.67
C ARG A 524 -19.08 3.48 -26.53
N LEU A 525 -18.08 2.60 -26.38
CA LEU A 525 -18.01 1.69 -25.24
C LEU A 525 -17.73 2.49 -23.97
N THR A 526 -18.34 2.05 -22.87
CA THR A 526 -18.14 2.63 -21.53
C THR A 526 -16.80 2.15 -20.93
N PRO A 527 -16.26 2.83 -19.91
CA PRO A 527 -15.12 2.33 -19.15
C PRO A 527 -15.32 0.88 -18.67
N PHE A 528 -16.54 0.54 -18.22
CA PHE A 528 -16.91 -0.81 -17.82
C PHE A 528 -16.71 -1.82 -18.96
N ALA A 529 -17.24 -1.54 -20.15
CA ALA A 529 -17.14 -2.44 -21.29
C ALA A 529 -15.67 -2.64 -21.71
N ILE A 530 -14.88 -1.57 -21.79
CA ILE A 530 -13.47 -1.64 -22.19
C ILE A 530 -12.63 -2.36 -21.12
N GLY A 531 -12.78 -1.99 -19.84
CA GLY A 531 -12.02 -2.63 -18.76
C GLY A 531 -12.39 -4.11 -18.56
N SER A 532 -13.65 -4.49 -18.81
CA SER A 532 -14.07 -5.90 -18.74
C SER A 532 -13.40 -6.78 -19.80
N ILE A 533 -13.00 -6.22 -20.95
CA ILE A 533 -12.24 -6.94 -21.98
C ILE A 533 -10.84 -7.33 -21.46
N MET A 534 -10.26 -6.51 -20.59
CA MET A 534 -8.92 -6.71 -20.03
C MET A 534 -8.89 -7.63 -18.81
N CYS A 535 -9.99 -7.71 -18.07
CA CYS A 535 -10.02 -8.45 -16.82
C CYS A 535 -10.54 -9.88 -17.03
N ARG A 536 -9.80 -10.87 -16.53
CA ARG A 536 -10.30 -12.26 -16.44
C ARG A 536 -11.51 -12.36 -15.51
N GLU A 537 -12.54 -13.11 -15.90
CA GLU A 537 -13.68 -13.43 -15.03
C GLU A 537 -13.29 -14.36 -13.87
N THR A 538 -12.41 -15.33 -14.17
CA THR A 538 -11.82 -16.26 -13.19
C THR A 538 -10.35 -16.47 -13.56
N LEU A 539 -9.52 -16.90 -12.61
CA LEU A 539 -8.10 -17.17 -12.92
C LEU A 539 -7.88 -18.13 -14.09
N LYS A 540 -8.81 -19.06 -14.30
CA LYS A 540 -8.71 -20.12 -15.32
C LYS A 540 -9.25 -19.70 -16.69
N LYS A 541 -10.06 -18.65 -16.76
CA LYS A 541 -10.66 -18.16 -18.01
C LYS A 541 -9.88 -16.93 -18.46
N ALA A 542 -9.19 -17.06 -19.59
CA ALA A 542 -8.51 -15.94 -20.23
C ALA A 542 -9.48 -14.79 -20.47
N SER A 543 -8.98 -13.56 -20.37
CA SER A 543 -9.74 -12.36 -20.71
C SER A 543 -9.85 -12.24 -22.22
N LEU A 544 -10.82 -11.46 -22.70
CA LEU A 544 -11.02 -11.29 -24.13
C LEU A 544 -9.78 -10.65 -24.79
N ILE A 545 -9.05 -9.76 -24.11
CA ILE A 545 -7.81 -9.21 -24.65
C ILE A 545 -6.73 -10.29 -24.82
N GLU A 546 -6.64 -11.25 -23.90
CA GLU A 546 -5.71 -12.38 -24.01
C GLU A 546 -6.10 -13.31 -25.16
N GLU A 547 -7.40 -13.56 -25.35
CA GLU A 547 -7.89 -14.32 -26.50
C GLU A 547 -7.57 -13.60 -27.82
N ILE A 548 -7.71 -12.28 -27.89
CA ILE A 548 -7.34 -11.48 -29.07
C ILE A 548 -5.84 -11.60 -29.36
N VAL A 549 -5.00 -11.46 -28.33
CA VAL A 549 -3.53 -11.57 -28.46
C VAL A 549 -3.13 -12.98 -28.89
N GLN A 550 -3.74 -14.02 -28.32
CA GLN A 550 -3.47 -15.40 -28.67
C GLN A 550 -3.94 -15.73 -30.10
N GLU A 551 -5.13 -15.27 -30.50
CA GLU A 551 -5.66 -15.44 -31.86
C GLU A 551 -4.72 -14.78 -32.89
N ALA A 552 -4.17 -13.60 -32.58
CA ALA A 552 -3.17 -12.95 -33.42
C ALA A 552 -1.87 -13.76 -33.49
N GLN A 553 -1.40 -14.28 -32.35
CA GLN A 553 -0.19 -15.08 -32.25
C GLN A 553 -0.28 -16.38 -33.06
N ASP A 554 -1.46 -17.00 -33.11
CA ASP A 554 -1.74 -18.22 -33.87
C ASP A 554 -1.88 -17.94 -35.38
N CYS A 555 -2.22 -16.71 -35.75
CA CYS A 555 -2.39 -16.29 -37.14
C CYS A 555 -1.07 -15.84 -37.82
N VAL A 556 -0.06 -15.43 -37.06
CA VAL A 556 1.23 -14.97 -37.60
C VAL A 556 2.28 -16.08 -37.59
N LEU A 557 3.18 -16.05 -38.58
CA LEU A 557 4.31 -16.98 -38.63
C LEU A 557 5.39 -16.61 -37.59
N PRO A 558 6.17 -17.57 -37.07
CA PRO A 558 7.34 -17.27 -36.25
C PRO A 558 8.30 -16.31 -36.98
N GLY A 559 8.74 -15.24 -36.31
CA GLY A 559 9.63 -14.23 -36.89
C GLY A 559 8.92 -13.10 -37.65
N THR A 560 7.59 -13.03 -37.61
CA THR A 560 6.82 -11.88 -38.09
C THR A 560 7.24 -10.60 -37.34
N SER A 561 7.25 -9.47 -38.04
CA SER A 561 7.60 -8.18 -37.42
C SER A 561 6.55 -7.76 -36.40
N GLU A 562 6.98 -6.99 -35.38
CA GLU A 562 6.07 -6.47 -34.34
C GLU A 562 4.93 -5.64 -34.95
N VAL A 563 5.21 -4.88 -36.00
CA VAL A 563 4.20 -4.07 -36.70
C VAL A 563 3.11 -4.95 -37.32
N ALA A 564 3.50 -5.99 -38.06
CA ALA A 564 2.53 -6.90 -38.70
C ALA A 564 1.74 -7.72 -37.66
N PHE A 565 2.37 -8.07 -36.53
CA PHE A 565 1.65 -8.67 -35.40
C PHE A 565 0.59 -7.72 -34.83
N LEU A 566 0.94 -6.46 -34.59
CA LEU A 566 0.01 -5.45 -34.05
C LEU A 566 -1.11 -5.09 -35.04
N GLU A 567 -0.85 -5.10 -36.35
CA GLU A 567 -1.89 -4.98 -37.38
C GLU A 567 -2.89 -6.14 -37.30
N THR A 568 -2.39 -7.37 -37.10
CA THR A 568 -3.22 -8.56 -36.91
C THR A 568 -4.08 -8.44 -35.65
N VAL A 569 -3.48 -8.01 -34.53
CA VAL A 569 -4.20 -7.72 -33.27
C VAL A 569 -5.29 -6.67 -33.52
N SER A 570 -4.98 -5.58 -34.23
CA SER A 570 -5.94 -4.52 -34.55
C SER A 570 -7.15 -5.07 -35.30
N HIS A 571 -6.95 -5.90 -36.32
CA HIS A 571 -8.04 -6.46 -37.12
C HIS A 571 -8.94 -7.42 -36.32
N ILE A 572 -8.33 -8.29 -35.51
CA ILE A 572 -9.09 -9.20 -34.64
C ILE A 572 -9.86 -8.39 -33.59
N MET A 573 -9.22 -7.37 -33.01
CA MET A 573 -9.84 -6.48 -32.04
C MET A 573 -11.03 -5.74 -32.63
N ASP A 574 -10.93 -5.20 -33.86
CA ASP A 574 -12.06 -4.55 -34.53
C ASP A 574 -13.27 -5.48 -34.63
N ARG A 575 -13.06 -6.73 -35.09
CA ARG A 575 -14.12 -7.74 -35.17
C ARG A 575 -14.80 -7.99 -33.82
N ARG A 576 -14.00 -8.22 -32.76
CA ARG A 576 -14.52 -8.49 -31.41
C ARG A 576 -15.27 -7.29 -30.82
N LEU A 577 -14.76 -6.08 -31.05
CA LEU A 577 -15.40 -4.85 -30.56
C LEU A 577 -16.69 -4.54 -31.31
N ASP A 578 -16.78 -4.84 -32.61
CA ASP A 578 -18.01 -4.71 -33.40
C ASP A 578 -19.10 -5.68 -32.91
N GLU A 579 -18.73 -6.92 -32.55
CA GLU A 579 -19.64 -7.90 -31.94
C GLU A 579 -20.21 -7.38 -30.60
N ILE A 580 -19.35 -6.79 -29.75
CA ILE A 580 -19.77 -6.20 -28.48
C ILE A 580 -20.67 -4.99 -28.72
N ALA A 581 -20.26 -4.06 -29.58
CA ALA A 581 -21.03 -2.85 -29.87
C ALA A 581 -22.40 -3.16 -30.48
N GLY A 582 -22.49 -4.19 -31.34
CA GLY A 582 -23.74 -4.66 -31.92
C GLY A 582 -24.67 -5.40 -30.95
N SER A 583 -24.15 -5.83 -29.78
CA SER A 583 -24.92 -6.47 -28.73
C SER A 583 -25.46 -5.50 -27.66
N LEU A 584 -25.01 -4.24 -27.68
CA LEU A 584 -25.50 -3.20 -26.79
C LEU A 584 -26.88 -2.69 -27.27
N PRO A 585 -27.87 -2.55 -26.37
CA PRO A 585 -29.24 -2.17 -26.72
C PRO A 585 -29.41 -0.74 -27.21
#